data_AF-A0A151SQS7-F1
#
_entry.id   AF-A0A151SQS7-F1
#
_cell.length_a   1.000
_cell.length_b   1.000
_cell.length_c   1.000
_cell.angle_alpha   90.00
_cell.angle_beta   90.00
_cell.angle_gamma   90.00
#
_symmetry.space_group_name_H-M   'P 1'
#
loop_
_entity.id
_entity.type
_entity.pdbx_description
1 polymer ?
#
loop_
_entity_poly.entity_id
_entity_poly.type
_entity_poly.pdbx_seq_one_letter_code
_entity_poly.pdbx_strand_id
1 'polypeptide(L)'
;MFGSSGMAEEAGMFKVHQTIGSVLCCKCGIPMQPNAANMCVKCLRSEVDITEGLLKRLKNLNSNKVRLVHAEFIWTEPHSKRVKVRVKVQKEQMEQGIDFFFSNRSHGVKFVEFIGKVAPVKSRHDKQLVSHDPKSNNYNYKYTFSVELSPICREDLICLPPKVAVSLGNIGPIVICTKVTNSIALLDPFTLRHSDAQVARVSDFGKNDTIFNVKTHLGHLLNPGDYALGYDLYGANSNDMELDKYRGLVDDKARVDQDKMVSEYEQFLKDLEENPDMRFNISLYRNAEYQPSEMASVTDGDELPSVPLEELLADLDLSEDEDGEDNMME
;
A
#
# COMPACT_ATOMS: atom_id res chain seq x y z
N MET A 1 8.45 -16.59 44.65
CA MET A 1 7.81 -17.34 45.74
C MET A 1 8.79 -18.39 46.22
N PHE A 2 9.06 -18.49 47.52
CA PHE A 2 9.66 -19.72 48.05
C PHE A 2 8.58 -20.81 48.06
N GLY A 3 8.93 -21.99 47.57
CA GLY A 3 8.07 -23.16 47.56
C GLY A 3 8.85 -24.43 47.28
N SER A 4 9.01 -25.21 48.35
CA SER A 4 8.83 -26.67 48.40
C SER A 4 9.91 -27.62 47.86
N SER A 5 10.46 -28.37 48.83
CA SER A 5 10.60 -29.83 48.90
C SER A 5 11.42 -30.60 47.86
N GLY A 6 12.38 -31.37 48.37
CA GLY A 6 12.96 -32.53 47.70
C GLY A 6 14.14 -33.09 48.49
N MET A 7 13.87 -34.07 49.36
CA MET A 7 14.92 -34.95 49.88
C MET A 7 15.34 -35.92 48.77
N ALA A 8 16.63 -35.98 48.47
CA ALA A 8 17.27 -37.14 47.86
C ALA A 8 18.71 -37.18 48.36
N GLU A 9 19.02 -38.23 49.13
CA GLU A 9 20.37 -38.59 49.53
C GLU A 9 21.19 -38.99 48.30
N GLU A 10 22.30 -38.30 48.05
CA GLU A 10 23.40 -38.84 47.26
C GLU A 10 24.74 -38.51 47.93
N ALA A 11 25.43 -39.57 48.34
CA ALA A 11 26.86 -39.72 48.62
C ALA A 11 27.66 -38.42 48.80
N GLY A 12 27.97 -38.07 50.05
CA GLY A 12 28.69 -36.84 50.43
C GLY A 12 30.16 -36.82 50.02
N MET A 13 30.44 -36.61 48.72
CA MET A 13 31.71 -36.03 48.28
C MET A 13 31.86 -34.64 48.92
N PHE A 14 33.03 -34.38 49.53
CA PHE A 14 33.39 -33.05 50.03
C PHE A 14 33.48 -32.08 48.84
N LYS A 15 32.38 -31.37 48.54
CA LYS A 15 32.40 -30.27 47.57
C LYS A 15 33.10 -29.09 48.23
N VAL A 16 34.35 -28.84 47.84
CA VAL A 16 35.04 -27.59 48.17
C VAL A 16 34.20 -26.45 47.63
N HIS A 17 33.58 -25.67 48.51
CA HIS A 17 32.95 -24.42 48.11
C HIS A 17 34.05 -23.54 47.49
N GLN A 18 33.94 -23.24 46.19
CA GLN A 18 34.82 -22.27 45.56
C GLN A 18 34.66 -20.94 46.30
N THR A 19 35.67 -20.55 47.08
CA THR A 19 35.75 -19.21 47.64
C THR A 19 35.99 -18.25 46.48
N ILE A 20 34.96 -17.51 46.10
CA ILE A 20 35.07 -16.40 45.15
C ILE A 20 35.95 -15.35 45.84
N GLY A 21 37.23 -15.30 45.46
CA GLY A 21 38.17 -14.31 45.99
C GLY A 21 37.67 -12.90 45.69
N SER A 22 37.53 -12.07 46.71
CA SER A 22 37.26 -10.65 46.56
C SER A 22 38.58 -9.86 46.65
N VAL A 23 38.70 -8.84 45.81
CA VAL A 23 39.80 -7.87 45.87
C VAL A 23 39.22 -6.49 46.17
N LEU A 24 40.00 -5.64 46.82
CA LEU A 24 39.57 -4.27 47.10
C LEU A 24 39.84 -3.39 45.88
N CYS A 25 38.89 -2.53 45.54
CA CYS A 25 39.11 -1.49 44.54
C CYS A 25 40.27 -0.56 44.97
N CYS A 26 41.25 -0.32 44.09
CA CYS A 26 42.46 0.44 44.41
C CYS A 26 42.22 1.93 44.79
N LYS A 27 41.05 2.48 44.47
CA LYS A 27 40.67 3.88 44.78
C LYS A 27 39.74 4.02 45.98
N CYS A 28 38.63 3.28 46.02
CA CYS A 28 37.60 3.45 47.06
C CYS A 28 37.57 2.33 48.12
N GLY A 29 38.39 1.29 47.98
CA GLY A 29 38.48 0.19 48.95
C GLY A 29 37.24 -0.70 49.02
N ILE A 30 36.26 -0.56 48.12
CA ILE A 30 35.07 -1.42 48.10
C ILE A 30 35.46 -2.84 47.63
N PRO A 31 35.01 -3.91 48.32
CA PRO A 31 35.25 -5.28 47.89
C PRO A 31 34.52 -5.57 46.58
N MET A 32 35.24 -6.10 45.61
CA MET A 32 34.75 -6.40 44.26
C MET A 32 35.36 -7.70 43.74
N GLN A 33 34.80 -8.24 42.65
CA GLN A 33 35.46 -9.33 41.93
C GLN A 33 36.72 -8.82 41.21
N PRO A 34 37.79 -9.62 41.14
CA PRO A 34 39.02 -9.25 40.45
C PRO A 34 38.75 -8.96 38.98
N ASN A 35 39.16 -7.78 38.54
CA ASN A 35 39.07 -7.33 37.16
C ASN A 35 40.41 -6.74 36.73
N ALA A 36 40.68 -6.69 35.41
CA ALA A 36 41.97 -6.22 34.89
C ALA A 36 42.27 -4.74 35.23
N ALA A 37 41.24 -3.95 35.55
CA ALA A 37 41.39 -2.54 35.90
C ALA A 37 41.66 -2.32 37.40
N ASN A 38 41.54 -3.34 38.25
CA ASN A 38 41.56 -3.27 39.71
C ASN A 38 40.68 -2.15 40.32
N MET A 39 39.68 -1.68 39.57
CA MET A 39 38.76 -0.60 39.93
C MET A 39 37.32 -1.07 39.91
N CYS A 40 36.52 -0.61 40.88
CA CYS A 40 35.09 -0.89 40.90
C CYS A 40 34.39 -0.11 39.80
N VAL A 41 33.18 -0.53 39.42
CA VAL A 41 32.39 0.08 38.34
C VAL A 41 32.17 1.59 38.56
N LYS A 42 32.06 2.04 39.83
CA LYS A 42 31.90 3.47 40.16
C LYS A 42 33.18 4.27 39.88
N CYS A 43 34.33 3.78 40.37
CA CYS A 43 35.63 4.44 40.15
C CYS A 43 36.08 4.38 38.69
N LEU A 44 35.81 3.27 38.00
CA LEU A 44 36.13 3.11 36.59
C LEU A 44 35.36 4.14 35.73
N ARG A 45 34.08 4.39 36.04
CA ARG A 45 33.27 5.41 35.35
C ARG A 45 33.71 6.84 35.62
N SER A 46 34.29 7.11 36.79
CA SER A 46 34.75 8.46 37.13
C SER A 46 36.15 8.77 36.62
N GLU A 47 37.04 7.76 36.52
CA GLU A 47 38.44 7.97 36.14
C GLU A 47 38.72 7.70 34.67
N VAL A 48 37.90 6.89 33.98
CA VAL A 48 38.12 6.55 32.56
C VAL A 48 37.15 7.32 31.68
N ASP A 49 37.61 8.43 31.11
CA ASP A 49 36.88 9.13 30.06
C ASP A 49 37.14 8.45 28.71
N ILE A 50 36.25 7.53 28.33
CA ILE A 50 36.26 6.88 27.01
C ILE A 50 35.98 7.85 25.84
N THR A 51 35.70 9.13 26.10
CA THR A 51 35.47 10.16 25.08
C THR A 51 36.72 10.99 24.76
N GLU A 52 37.82 10.79 25.48
CA GLU A 52 39.12 11.38 25.13
C GLU A 52 39.61 10.81 23.80
N GLY A 53 39.51 11.63 22.74
CA GLY A 53 39.88 11.26 21.37
C GLY A 53 38.69 11.15 20.40
N LEU A 54 37.45 11.20 20.88
CA LEU A 54 36.28 11.32 20.00
C LEU A 54 36.11 12.77 19.54
N LEU A 55 36.01 12.99 18.23
CA LEU A 55 35.66 14.28 17.65
C LEU A 55 34.26 14.71 18.12
N LYS A 56 34.20 15.57 19.15
CA LYS A 56 32.94 16.13 19.71
C LYS A 56 32.19 17.08 18.73
N ARG A 57 32.76 17.35 17.55
CA ARG A 57 32.15 18.11 16.46
C ARG A 57 32.33 17.37 15.13
N LEU A 58 31.23 16.98 14.50
CA LEU A 58 31.22 16.54 13.10
C LEU A 58 31.50 17.76 12.22
N LYS A 59 32.74 17.91 11.76
CA LYS A 59 33.09 18.88 10.72
C LYS A 59 32.36 18.43 9.44
N ASN A 60 31.41 19.24 8.95
CA ASN A 60 30.58 19.08 7.72
C ASN A 60 29.06 18.91 7.92
N LEU A 61 28.51 19.05 9.13
CA LEU A 61 27.06 19.29 9.26
C LEU A 61 26.80 20.80 9.20
N ASN A 62 26.19 21.26 8.11
CA ASN A 62 25.72 22.65 8.01
C ASN A 62 24.59 22.85 9.03
N SER A 63 24.89 23.59 10.12
CA SER A 63 23.96 23.88 11.22
C SER A 63 22.66 24.57 10.79
N ASN A 64 22.61 25.11 9.57
CA ASN A 64 21.43 25.77 8.98
C ASN A 64 20.49 24.84 8.18
N LYS A 65 20.79 23.55 8.00
CA LYS A 65 19.95 22.63 7.20
C LYS A 65 19.51 21.35 7.92
N VAL A 66 20.06 21.06 9.09
CA VAL A 66 19.90 19.77 9.77
C VAL A 66 19.77 20.03 11.26
N ARG A 67 18.57 19.86 11.83
CA ARG A 67 18.37 19.93 13.28
C ARG A 67 18.50 18.52 13.86
N LEU A 68 19.55 18.27 14.63
CA LEU A 68 19.73 17.01 15.35
C LEU A 68 18.65 16.91 16.45
N VAL A 69 17.76 15.93 16.36
CA VAL A 69 16.70 15.71 17.36
C VAL A 69 17.23 14.86 18.50
N HIS A 70 17.99 13.82 18.16
CA HIS A 70 18.46 12.84 19.12
C HIS A 70 19.71 12.15 18.59
N ALA A 71 20.66 11.84 19.48
CA ALA A 71 21.79 10.97 19.16
C ALA A 71 22.02 10.03 20.34
N GLU A 72 22.14 8.73 20.05
CA GLU A 72 22.39 7.71 21.07
C GLU A 72 23.53 6.79 20.65
N PHE A 73 24.28 6.30 21.62
CA PHE A 73 25.33 5.32 21.39
C PHE A 73 24.71 3.93 21.31
N ILE A 74 25.06 3.19 20.25
CA ILE A 74 24.79 1.76 20.18
C ILE A 74 25.98 1.07 20.82
N TRP A 75 25.72 0.21 21.81
CA TRP A 75 26.78 -0.55 22.49
C TRP A 75 27.62 -1.31 21.46
N THR A 76 28.91 -1.05 21.47
CA THR A 76 29.89 -1.80 20.69
C THR A 76 30.72 -2.65 21.63
N GLU A 77 31.15 -3.80 21.12
CA GLU A 77 31.91 -4.77 21.89
C GLU A 77 33.23 -4.16 22.40
N PRO A 78 33.68 -4.46 23.64
CA PRO A 78 34.78 -3.74 24.30
C PRO A 78 36.13 -3.75 23.56
N HIS A 79 36.35 -4.71 22.67
CA HIS A 79 37.57 -4.83 21.85
C HIS A 79 37.45 -4.12 20.49
N SER A 80 36.28 -3.58 20.16
CA SER A 80 36.03 -2.91 18.89
C SER A 80 36.52 -1.47 18.95
N LYS A 81 37.49 -1.11 18.11
CA LYS A 81 37.92 0.30 17.89
C LYS A 81 36.85 1.14 17.15
N ARG A 82 35.59 0.73 17.15
CA ARG A 82 34.47 1.36 16.43
C ARG A 82 33.40 1.76 17.43
N VAL A 83 33.01 3.03 17.41
CA VAL A 83 31.87 3.55 18.15
C VAL A 83 30.72 3.75 17.16
N LYS A 84 29.59 3.08 17.39
CA LYS A 84 28.38 3.27 16.57
C LYS A 84 27.47 4.27 17.25
N VAL A 85 27.06 5.31 16.52
CA VAL A 85 26.11 6.31 16.99
C VAL A 85 24.88 6.26 16.09
N ARG A 86 23.69 6.16 16.69
CA ARG A 86 22.41 6.29 16.00
C ARG A 86 21.93 7.73 16.16
N VAL A 87 21.79 8.43 15.04
CA VAL A 87 21.41 9.85 15.01
C VAL A 87 20.02 9.97 14.37
N LYS A 88 19.09 10.64 15.05
CA LYS A 88 17.79 11.07 14.51
C LYS A 88 17.86 12.55 14.16
N VAL A 89 17.54 12.86 12.92
CA VAL A 89 17.57 14.20 12.36
C VAL A 89 16.14 14.66 12.10
N GLN A 90 15.80 15.89 12.49
CA GLN A 90 14.62 16.59 11.99
C GLN A 90 15.01 17.24 10.67
N LYS A 91 14.37 16.77 9.60
CA LYS A 91 14.45 17.42 8.30
C LYS A 91 13.35 18.48 8.26
N GLU A 92 13.70 19.74 8.03
CA GLU A 92 12.72 20.69 7.49
C GLU A 92 12.29 20.15 6.14
N GLN A 93 11.00 19.88 5.98
CA GLN A 93 10.43 19.29 4.79
C GLN A 93 10.63 20.28 3.63
N MET A 94 11.66 20.06 2.83
CA MET A 94 11.84 20.74 1.56
C MET A 94 10.72 20.26 0.65
N GLU A 95 9.75 21.13 0.35
CA GLU A 95 8.51 20.78 -0.34
C GLU A 95 8.70 20.22 -1.77
N GLN A 96 9.90 20.37 -2.37
CA GLN A 96 10.11 20.06 -3.80
C GLN A 96 11.45 19.36 -4.13
N GLY A 97 12.18 18.77 -3.17
CA GLY A 97 13.36 17.96 -3.55
C GLY A 97 14.46 17.77 -2.50
N ILE A 98 15.61 17.29 -2.98
CA ILE A 98 16.82 17.02 -2.19
C ILE A 98 18.05 17.50 -2.95
N ASP A 99 18.89 18.31 -2.31
CA ASP A 99 20.17 18.76 -2.86
C ASP A 99 21.33 17.84 -2.43
N PHE A 100 22.20 17.48 -3.38
CA PHE A 100 23.44 16.76 -3.12
C PHE A 100 24.66 17.64 -3.45
N PHE A 101 25.59 17.78 -2.49
CA PHE A 101 26.82 18.56 -2.67
C PHE A 101 28.02 17.64 -2.90
N PHE A 102 28.76 17.88 -3.97
CA PHE A 102 29.97 17.13 -4.31
C PHE A 102 31.18 18.07 -4.37
N SER A 103 32.31 17.65 -3.79
CA SER A 103 33.58 18.38 -3.88
C SER A 103 34.19 18.30 -5.28
N ASN A 104 34.06 17.14 -5.92
CA ASN A 104 34.57 16.89 -7.27
C ASN A 104 33.44 16.91 -8.28
N ARG A 105 33.61 17.66 -9.38
CA ARG A 105 32.67 17.68 -10.50
C ARG A 105 32.40 16.27 -11.05
N SER A 106 33.43 15.45 -11.19
CA SER A 106 33.31 14.10 -11.75
C SER A 106 32.38 13.20 -10.94
N HIS A 107 32.31 13.37 -9.61
CA HIS A 107 31.40 12.59 -8.77
C HIS A 107 29.95 13.01 -9.00
N GLY A 108 29.69 14.32 -9.13
CA GLY A 108 28.37 14.84 -9.46
C GLY A 108 27.87 14.33 -10.82
N VAL A 109 28.73 14.35 -11.84
CA VAL A 109 28.37 13.84 -13.18
C VAL A 109 28.04 12.34 -13.14
N LYS A 110 28.87 11.53 -12.48
CA LYS A 110 28.61 10.08 -12.32
C LYS A 110 27.31 9.80 -11.58
N PHE A 111 26.96 10.63 -10.60
CA PHE A 111 25.71 10.49 -9.86
C PHE A 111 24.49 10.80 -10.72
N VAL A 112 24.54 11.86 -11.53
CA VAL A 112 23.47 12.17 -12.50
C VAL A 112 23.32 11.05 -13.53
N GLU A 113 24.44 10.51 -14.03
CA GLU A 113 24.43 9.37 -14.95
C GLU A 113 23.83 8.10 -14.32
N PHE A 114 24.12 7.84 -13.04
CA PHE A 114 23.51 6.75 -12.30
C PHE A 114 22.00 6.90 -12.19
N ILE A 115 21.51 8.09 -11.84
CA ILE A 115 20.06 8.35 -11.74
C ILE A 115 19.37 8.10 -13.09
N GLY A 116 19.95 8.58 -14.19
CA GLY A 116 19.40 8.34 -15.52
C GLY A 116 19.40 6.86 -15.96
N LYS A 117 20.20 6.00 -15.34
CA LYS A 117 20.13 4.54 -15.56
C LYS A 117 18.99 3.88 -14.78
N VAL A 118 18.62 4.46 -13.64
CA VAL A 118 17.62 3.88 -12.72
C VAL A 118 16.21 4.37 -13.03
N ALA A 119 16.05 5.65 -13.38
CA ALA A 119 14.75 6.29 -13.57
C ALA A 119 14.75 7.26 -14.77
N PRO A 120 13.56 7.58 -15.34
CA PRO A 120 13.47 8.50 -16.46
C PRO A 120 13.60 9.93 -15.91
N VAL A 121 14.67 10.62 -16.30
CA VAL A 121 14.98 11.96 -15.79
C VAL A 121 15.28 12.97 -16.88
N LYS A 122 14.93 14.23 -16.60
CA LYS A 122 15.39 15.39 -17.36
C LYS A 122 16.51 16.07 -16.57
N SER A 123 17.71 16.10 -17.12
CA SER A 123 18.86 16.76 -16.48
C SER A 123 19.22 18.08 -17.16
N ARG A 124 19.44 19.13 -16.37
CA ARG A 124 20.04 20.40 -16.81
C ARG A 124 21.36 20.63 -16.08
N HIS A 125 22.34 21.16 -16.80
CA HIS A 125 23.69 21.41 -16.30
C HIS A 125 24.03 22.89 -16.44
N ASP A 126 24.26 23.56 -15.31
CA ASP A 126 24.64 24.96 -15.27
C ASP A 126 26.03 25.13 -14.67
N LYS A 127 26.73 26.18 -15.11
CA LYS A 127 28.03 26.58 -14.57
C LYS A 127 28.03 28.07 -14.23
N GLN A 128 28.52 28.40 -13.05
CA GLN A 128 28.70 29.78 -12.60
C GLN A 128 30.18 30.02 -12.35
N LEU A 129 30.75 31.08 -12.94
CA LEU A 129 32.12 31.50 -12.64
C LEU A 129 32.14 32.14 -11.25
N VAL A 130 32.99 31.62 -10.36
CA VAL A 130 33.19 32.16 -9.01
C VAL A 130 34.40 33.07 -8.97
N SER A 131 35.52 32.63 -9.56
CA SER A 131 36.74 33.42 -9.62
C SER A 131 37.59 33.05 -10.82
N HIS A 132 38.40 34.00 -11.29
CA HIS A 132 39.44 33.79 -12.29
C HIS A 132 40.74 34.37 -11.76
N ASP A 133 41.81 33.58 -11.78
CA ASP A 133 43.16 34.08 -11.50
C ASP A 133 43.85 34.41 -12.84
N PRO A 134 44.08 35.71 -13.15
CA PRO A 134 44.68 36.13 -14.40
C PRO A 134 46.17 35.76 -14.50
N LYS A 135 46.86 35.45 -13.38
CA LYS A 135 48.28 35.08 -13.40
C LYS A 135 48.49 33.62 -13.79
N SER A 136 47.66 32.72 -13.28
CA SER A 136 47.72 31.29 -13.58
C SER A 136 46.73 30.84 -14.65
N ASN A 137 45.94 31.78 -15.19
CA ASN A 137 44.81 31.53 -16.09
C ASN A 137 43.87 30.41 -15.61
N ASN A 138 43.63 30.35 -14.29
CA ASN A 138 42.82 29.29 -13.67
C ASN A 138 41.43 29.85 -13.32
N TYR A 139 40.39 29.10 -13.67
CA TYR A 139 39.00 29.50 -13.49
C TYR A 139 38.33 28.56 -12.49
N ASN A 140 37.81 29.12 -11.40
CA ASN A 140 37.02 28.40 -10.42
C ASN A 140 35.54 28.51 -10.77
N TYR A 141 34.94 27.38 -11.15
CA TYR A 141 33.52 27.30 -11.50
C TYR A 141 32.75 26.50 -10.45
N LYS A 142 31.57 26.99 -10.09
CA LYS A 142 30.56 26.21 -9.38
C LYS A 142 29.63 25.57 -10.41
N TYR A 143 29.46 24.26 -10.30
CA TYR A 143 28.58 23.48 -11.19
C TYR A 143 27.30 23.13 -10.45
N THR A 144 26.16 23.32 -11.11
CA THR A 144 24.85 22.94 -10.60
C THR A 144 24.22 21.97 -11.58
N PHE A 145 23.72 20.86 -11.05
CA PHE A 145 23.01 19.84 -11.83
C PHE A 145 21.58 19.77 -11.31
N SER A 146 20.62 20.16 -12.13
CA SER A 146 19.20 20.03 -11.83
C SER A 146 18.68 18.75 -12.49
N VAL A 147 18.12 17.84 -11.71
CA VAL A 147 17.59 16.56 -12.19
C VAL A 147 16.12 16.47 -11.79
N GLU A 148 15.25 16.41 -12.78
CA GLU A 148 13.80 16.30 -12.61
C GLU A 148 13.37 14.86 -12.95
N LEU A 149 12.75 14.16 -12.01
CA LEU A 149 12.18 12.83 -12.21
C LEU A 149 10.85 12.96 -12.97
N SER A 150 10.56 11.99 -13.84
CA SER A 150 9.20 11.87 -14.39
C SER A 150 8.18 11.69 -13.25
N PRO A 151 7.03 12.40 -13.27
CA PRO A 151 6.02 12.29 -12.22
C PRO A 151 5.20 10.99 -12.28
N ILE A 152 5.47 10.12 -13.26
CA ILE A 152 4.74 8.87 -13.47
C ILE A 152 5.30 7.78 -12.54
N CYS A 153 4.42 7.19 -11.75
CA CYS A 153 4.72 6.09 -10.85
C CYS A 153 4.27 4.74 -11.41
N ARG A 154 4.73 3.67 -10.76
CA ARG A 154 4.27 2.31 -11.03
C ARG A 154 2.81 2.18 -10.58
N GLU A 155 2.02 1.49 -11.39
CA GLU A 155 0.59 1.23 -11.21
C GLU A 155 -0.31 2.47 -11.34
N ASP A 156 0.23 3.58 -11.85
CA ASP A 156 -0.58 4.75 -12.20
C ASP A 156 -1.43 4.49 -13.45
N LEU A 157 -2.68 4.96 -13.39
CA LEU A 157 -3.56 5.05 -14.54
C LEU A 157 -3.26 6.35 -15.31
N ILE A 158 -2.94 6.23 -16.59
CA ILE A 158 -2.50 7.34 -17.42
C ILE A 158 -3.43 7.45 -18.63
N CYS A 159 -3.92 8.66 -18.88
CA CYS A 159 -4.57 9.02 -20.13
C CYS A 159 -3.53 9.60 -21.10
N LEU A 160 -3.28 8.90 -22.20
CA LEU A 160 -2.35 9.35 -23.23
C LEU A 160 -3.05 10.31 -24.21
N PRO A 161 -2.36 11.39 -24.64
CA PRO A 161 -2.83 12.18 -25.75
C PRO A 161 -2.93 11.34 -27.04
N PRO A 162 -3.93 11.55 -27.90
CA PRO A 162 -4.18 10.70 -29.08
C PRO A 162 -3.00 10.67 -30.05
N LYS A 163 -2.23 11.76 -30.14
CA LYS A 163 -1.01 11.83 -30.97
C LYS A 163 0.07 10.86 -30.49
N VAL A 164 0.23 10.74 -29.16
CA VAL A 164 1.22 9.86 -28.54
C VAL A 164 0.75 8.42 -28.65
N ALA A 165 -0.54 8.15 -28.40
CA ALA A 165 -1.15 6.83 -28.54
C ALA A 165 -0.95 6.23 -29.96
N VAL A 166 -1.20 7.01 -31.01
CA VAL A 166 -0.96 6.60 -32.40
C VAL A 166 0.53 6.31 -32.65
N SER A 167 1.43 7.15 -32.13
CA SER A 167 2.88 6.95 -32.29
C SER A 167 3.42 5.70 -31.59
N LEU A 168 2.73 5.24 -30.53
CA LEU A 168 3.08 4.06 -29.74
C LEU A 168 2.41 2.78 -30.26
N GLY A 169 2.03 2.75 -31.54
CA GLY A 169 1.43 1.56 -32.17
C GLY A 169 -0.09 1.52 -32.06
N ASN A 170 -0.74 2.69 -31.98
CA ASN A 170 -2.18 2.82 -31.86
C ASN A 170 -2.75 2.09 -30.63
N ILE A 171 -2.03 2.20 -29.51
CA ILE A 171 -2.47 1.72 -28.19
C ILE A 171 -3.68 2.53 -27.72
N GLY A 172 -4.53 1.93 -26.87
CA GLY A 172 -5.68 2.63 -26.29
C GLY A 172 -5.30 3.92 -25.55
N PRO A 173 -6.25 4.87 -25.39
CA PRO A 173 -6.01 6.14 -24.69
C PRO A 173 -5.76 5.95 -23.19
N ILE A 174 -6.33 4.91 -22.59
CA ILE A 174 -6.18 4.58 -21.18
C ILE A 174 -5.18 3.45 -21.03
N VAL A 175 -4.09 3.70 -20.31
CA VAL A 175 -3.02 2.74 -20.08
C VAL A 175 -2.58 2.73 -18.62
N ILE A 176 -2.05 1.61 -18.16
CA ILE A 176 -1.50 1.44 -16.81
C ILE A 176 0.02 1.38 -16.91
N CYS A 177 0.73 2.11 -16.05
CA CYS A 177 2.17 1.96 -15.94
C CYS A 177 2.52 0.68 -15.17
N THR A 178 3.15 -0.30 -15.82
CA THR A 178 3.56 -1.54 -15.14
C THR A 178 4.94 -1.45 -14.51
N LYS A 179 5.86 -0.74 -15.18
CA LYS A 179 7.25 -0.67 -14.76
C LYS A 179 7.85 0.68 -15.11
N VAL A 180 8.47 1.30 -14.09
CA VAL A 180 9.26 2.51 -14.25
C VAL A 180 10.73 2.14 -14.08
N THR A 181 11.51 2.29 -15.16
CA THR A 181 12.98 2.17 -15.15
C THR A 181 13.57 3.36 -15.91
N ASN A 182 14.64 3.20 -16.68
CA ASN A 182 15.08 4.23 -17.63
C ASN A 182 13.98 4.56 -18.67
N SER A 183 13.17 3.55 -19.03
CA SER A 183 11.94 3.74 -19.79
C SER A 183 10.71 3.38 -18.95
N ILE A 184 9.60 4.04 -19.29
CA ILE A 184 8.28 3.78 -18.71
C ILE A 184 7.59 2.74 -19.58
N ALA A 185 7.23 1.60 -19.00
CA ALA A 185 6.47 0.56 -19.67
C ALA A 185 4.98 0.76 -19.40
N LEU A 186 4.21 0.87 -20.47
CA LEU A 186 2.76 1.04 -20.46
C LEU A 186 2.09 -0.25 -20.88
N LEU A 187 0.97 -0.58 -20.25
CA LEU A 187 0.14 -1.73 -20.57
C LEU A 187 -1.27 -1.23 -20.85
N ASP A 188 -1.84 -1.67 -21.96
CA ASP A 188 -3.25 -1.48 -22.27
C ASP A 188 -4.05 -2.64 -21.65
N PRO A 189 -4.95 -2.36 -20.70
CA PRO A 189 -5.72 -3.39 -20.03
C PRO A 189 -6.74 -4.09 -20.95
N PHE A 190 -7.11 -3.48 -22.09
CA PHE A 190 -8.17 -4.00 -22.96
C PHE A 190 -7.66 -4.89 -24.09
N THR A 191 -6.45 -4.63 -24.61
CA THR A 191 -5.93 -5.32 -25.81
C THR A 191 -4.99 -6.49 -25.52
N LEU A 192 -4.44 -6.59 -24.30
CA LEU A 192 -3.62 -7.74 -23.90
C LEU A 192 -4.48 -9.02 -23.75
N ARG A 193 -3.84 -10.18 -23.47
CA ARG A 193 -4.55 -11.38 -23.01
C ARG A 193 -5.32 -11.03 -21.74
N HIS A 194 -6.61 -10.80 -21.88
CA HIS A 194 -7.52 -10.45 -20.80
C HIS A 194 -8.37 -11.65 -20.41
N SER A 195 -8.68 -11.74 -19.13
CA SER A 195 -9.72 -12.57 -18.57
C SER A 195 -10.86 -11.68 -18.14
N ASP A 196 -12.09 -12.15 -18.31
CA ASP A 196 -13.25 -11.51 -17.71
C ASP A 196 -13.35 -11.93 -16.24
N ALA A 197 -13.60 -10.97 -15.34
CA ALA A 197 -13.77 -11.21 -13.92
C ALA A 197 -14.98 -10.43 -13.40
N GLN A 198 -15.75 -11.06 -12.51
CA GLN A 198 -16.81 -10.41 -11.75
C GLN A 198 -16.24 -9.91 -10.44
N VAL A 199 -16.39 -8.62 -10.17
CA VAL A 199 -15.86 -7.99 -8.96
C VAL A 199 -16.97 -7.19 -8.27
N ALA A 200 -16.98 -7.23 -6.95
CA ALA A 200 -17.83 -6.39 -6.12
C ALA A 200 -16.94 -5.50 -5.25
N ARG A 201 -17.39 -4.28 -4.94
CA ARG A 201 -16.67 -3.43 -3.98
C ARG A 201 -16.82 -4.06 -2.59
N VAL A 202 -15.73 -4.09 -1.84
CA VAL A 202 -15.73 -4.60 -0.46
C VAL A 202 -16.70 -3.81 0.44
N SER A 203 -16.91 -2.52 0.15
CA SER A 203 -17.88 -1.67 0.85
C SER A 203 -19.35 -2.07 0.62
N ASP A 204 -19.63 -2.66 -0.54
CA ASP A 204 -20.98 -2.96 -1.01
C ASP A 204 -21.35 -4.42 -0.70
N PHE A 205 -20.34 -5.26 -0.42
CA PHE A 205 -20.50 -6.67 -0.05
C PHE A 205 -21.35 -6.83 1.23
N GLY A 206 -22.50 -7.49 1.09
CA GLY A 206 -23.45 -7.69 2.19
C GLY A 206 -24.42 -6.53 2.44
N LYS A 207 -24.36 -5.46 1.64
CA LYS A 207 -25.36 -4.37 1.66
C LYS A 207 -26.16 -4.30 0.37
N ASN A 208 -25.46 -4.39 -0.76
CA ASN A 208 -26.04 -4.28 -2.10
C ASN A 208 -25.50 -5.40 -3.01
N ASP A 209 -26.31 -5.87 -3.95
CA ASP A 209 -25.93 -6.90 -4.93
C ASP A 209 -25.26 -6.34 -6.20
N THR A 210 -24.60 -5.19 -6.09
CA THR A 210 -23.94 -4.54 -7.24
C THR A 210 -22.66 -5.27 -7.61
N ILE A 211 -22.65 -5.90 -8.78
CA ILE A 211 -21.50 -6.62 -9.34
C ILE A 211 -21.04 -5.90 -10.62
N PHE A 212 -19.73 -5.76 -10.77
CA PHE A 212 -19.10 -5.17 -11.95
C PHE A 212 -18.39 -6.25 -12.76
N ASN A 213 -18.64 -6.26 -14.07
CA ASN A 213 -17.92 -7.11 -15.01
C ASN A 213 -16.71 -6.34 -15.55
N VAL A 214 -15.50 -6.80 -15.24
CA VAL A 214 -14.26 -6.12 -15.63
C VAL A 214 -13.36 -7.04 -16.44
N LYS A 215 -12.67 -6.46 -17.41
CA LYS A 215 -11.58 -7.12 -18.16
C LYS A 215 -10.27 -6.86 -17.43
N THR A 216 -9.55 -7.93 -17.09
CA THR A 216 -8.28 -7.84 -16.37
C THR A 216 -7.20 -8.68 -17.01
N HIS A 217 -5.95 -8.22 -16.94
CA HIS A 217 -4.76 -8.98 -17.36
C HIS A 217 -4.26 -9.91 -16.23
N LEU A 218 -4.86 -9.84 -15.04
CA LEU A 218 -4.47 -10.59 -13.85
C LEU A 218 -5.20 -11.94 -13.70
N GLY A 219 -5.90 -12.43 -14.74
CA GLY A 219 -6.68 -13.67 -14.66
C GLY A 219 -5.90 -14.94 -14.30
N HIS A 220 -4.59 -14.94 -14.52
CA HIS A 220 -3.73 -16.05 -14.13
C HIS A 220 -3.31 -16.03 -12.65
N LEU A 221 -3.58 -14.92 -11.94
CA LEU A 221 -3.24 -14.74 -10.53
C LEU A 221 -4.48 -14.73 -9.64
N LEU A 222 -5.60 -14.24 -10.14
CA LEU A 222 -6.83 -14.05 -9.38
C LEU A 222 -7.62 -15.36 -9.27
N ASN A 223 -8.03 -15.72 -8.05
CA ASN A 223 -8.99 -16.77 -7.77
C ASN A 223 -10.29 -16.18 -7.18
N PRO A 224 -11.42 -16.91 -7.25
CA PRO A 224 -12.65 -16.50 -6.59
C PRO A 224 -12.45 -16.29 -5.08
N GLY A 225 -12.87 -15.13 -4.56
CA GLY A 225 -12.71 -14.76 -3.15
C GLY A 225 -11.45 -13.96 -2.83
N ASP A 226 -10.56 -13.75 -3.79
CA ASP A 226 -9.37 -12.91 -3.59
C ASP A 226 -9.72 -11.41 -3.56
N TYR A 227 -8.96 -10.65 -2.78
CA TYR A 227 -9.04 -9.19 -2.76
C TYR A 227 -8.09 -8.58 -3.79
N ALA A 228 -8.61 -7.71 -4.64
CA ALA A 228 -7.85 -6.97 -5.64
C ALA A 228 -8.03 -5.46 -5.47
N LEU A 229 -6.96 -4.70 -5.74
CA LEU A 229 -7.00 -3.25 -5.83
C LEU A 229 -7.28 -2.83 -7.28
N GLY A 230 -8.07 -1.78 -7.46
CA GLY A 230 -8.41 -1.27 -8.79
C GLY A 230 -8.87 0.18 -8.74
N TYR A 231 -8.85 0.83 -9.91
CA TYR A 231 -9.38 2.17 -10.09
C TYR A 231 -10.87 2.07 -10.44
N ASP A 232 -11.71 2.68 -9.61
CA ASP A 232 -13.13 2.81 -9.89
C ASP A 232 -13.38 4.01 -10.80
N LEU A 233 -13.56 3.74 -12.09
CA LEU A 233 -13.80 4.77 -13.10
C LEU A 233 -15.27 5.22 -13.15
N TYR A 234 -16.20 4.41 -12.64
CA TYR A 234 -17.62 4.74 -12.66
C TYR A 234 -17.96 5.87 -11.68
N GLY A 235 -17.33 5.86 -10.50
CA GLY A 235 -17.52 6.89 -9.46
C GLY A 235 -16.56 8.08 -9.57
N ALA A 236 -15.54 8.02 -10.42
CA ALA A 236 -14.49 9.03 -10.46
C ALA A 236 -14.91 10.27 -11.27
N ASN A 237 -15.11 11.40 -10.57
CA ASN A 237 -15.25 12.69 -11.25
C ASN A 237 -13.88 13.27 -11.61
N SER A 238 -13.46 13.04 -12.85
CA SER A 238 -12.19 13.55 -13.37
C SER A 238 -12.41 14.92 -14.01
N ASN A 239 -11.58 15.90 -13.64
CA ASN A 239 -11.57 17.24 -14.28
C ASN A 239 -10.68 17.29 -15.54
N ASP A 240 -10.26 16.14 -16.06
CA ASP A 240 -9.40 16.06 -17.23
C ASP A 240 -10.25 16.04 -18.51
N MET A 241 -10.18 17.14 -19.28
CA MET A 241 -10.87 17.32 -20.55
C MET A 241 -10.56 16.23 -21.58
N GLU A 242 -9.41 15.57 -21.47
CA GLU A 242 -9.03 14.50 -22.38
C GLU A 242 -9.72 13.19 -21.98
N LEU A 243 -9.83 12.91 -20.67
CA LEU A 243 -10.51 11.74 -20.13
C LEU A 243 -12.03 11.78 -20.36
N ASP A 244 -12.64 12.97 -20.32
CA ASP A 244 -14.06 13.16 -20.62
C ASP A 244 -14.44 12.78 -22.06
N LYS A 245 -13.51 12.91 -23.02
CA LYS A 245 -13.73 12.46 -24.41
C LYS A 245 -13.77 10.94 -24.53
N TYR A 246 -13.19 10.24 -23.57
CA TYR A 246 -13.04 8.79 -23.57
C TYR A 246 -14.01 8.09 -22.60
N ARG A 247 -14.83 8.81 -21.83
CA ARG A 247 -15.87 8.21 -20.96
C ARG A 247 -16.78 7.24 -21.72
N GLY A 248 -17.18 7.58 -22.96
CA GLY A 248 -17.98 6.70 -23.80
C GLY A 248 -17.31 5.37 -24.15
N LEU A 249 -15.98 5.34 -24.33
CA LEU A 249 -15.26 4.11 -24.72
C LEU A 249 -15.13 3.10 -23.58
N VAL A 250 -15.22 3.54 -22.32
CA VAL A 250 -15.24 2.66 -21.14
C VAL A 250 -16.67 2.15 -20.88
N ASP A 251 -17.69 2.97 -21.18
CA ASP A 251 -19.10 2.65 -20.96
C ASP A 251 -19.76 1.85 -22.09
N ASP A 252 -19.33 2.00 -23.36
CA ASP A 252 -20.10 1.52 -24.51
C ASP A 252 -20.29 0.01 -24.53
N LYS A 253 -19.36 -0.80 -24.00
CA LYS A 253 -19.52 -2.27 -24.03
C LYS A 253 -20.41 -2.77 -22.89
N ALA A 254 -20.28 -2.19 -21.69
CA ALA A 254 -21.10 -2.54 -20.53
C ALA A 254 -22.55 -2.03 -20.70
N ARG A 255 -22.74 -0.80 -21.22
CA ARG A 255 -24.08 -0.29 -21.56
C ARG A 255 -24.73 -1.05 -22.69
N VAL A 256 -24.00 -1.41 -23.76
CA VAL A 256 -24.60 -2.17 -24.86
C VAL A 256 -25.01 -3.58 -24.41
N ASP A 257 -24.24 -4.25 -23.56
CA ASP A 257 -24.65 -5.55 -23.01
C ASP A 257 -25.83 -5.41 -22.04
N GLN A 258 -25.86 -4.35 -21.22
CA GLN A 258 -26.98 -4.09 -20.30
C GLN A 258 -28.26 -3.69 -21.04
N ASP A 259 -28.17 -2.79 -22.03
CA ASP A 259 -29.29 -2.37 -22.89
C ASP A 259 -29.80 -3.55 -23.73
N LYS A 260 -28.91 -4.45 -24.18
CA LYS A 260 -29.28 -5.66 -24.91
C LYS A 260 -29.97 -6.68 -24.01
N MET A 261 -29.51 -6.85 -22.76
CA MET A 261 -30.20 -7.71 -21.79
C MET A 261 -31.55 -7.13 -21.36
N VAL A 262 -31.65 -5.81 -21.19
CA VAL A 262 -32.94 -5.14 -20.93
C VAL A 262 -33.89 -5.33 -22.10
N SER A 263 -33.40 -5.14 -23.34
CA SER A 263 -34.18 -5.38 -24.55
C SER A 263 -34.61 -6.84 -24.70
N GLU A 264 -33.72 -7.81 -24.44
CA GLU A 264 -34.04 -9.24 -24.50
C GLU A 264 -35.04 -9.63 -23.41
N TYR A 265 -34.96 -9.03 -22.21
CA TYR A 265 -35.91 -9.24 -21.11
C TYR A 265 -37.29 -8.62 -21.41
N GLU A 266 -37.34 -7.39 -21.92
CA GLU A 266 -38.60 -6.76 -22.36
C GLU A 266 -39.25 -7.54 -23.50
N GLN A 267 -38.45 -8.04 -24.44
CA GLN A 267 -38.92 -8.85 -25.56
C GLN A 267 -39.46 -10.20 -25.10
N PHE A 268 -38.80 -10.82 -24.11
CA PHE A 268 -39.30 -12.03 -23.44
C PHE A 268 -40.62 -11.82 -22.70
N LEU A 269 -40.76 -10.70 -21.95
CA LEU A 269 -42.01 -10.35 -21.28
C LEU A 269 -43.15 -10.12 -22.28
N LYS A 270 -42.83 -9.52 -23.44
CA LYS A 270 -43.81 -9.29 -24.51
C LYS A 270 -44.22 -10.59 -25.20
N ASP A 271 -43.28 -11.49 -25.45
CA ASP A 271 -43.56 -12.83 -26.00
C ASP A 271 -44.41 -13.67 -25.01
N LEU A 272 -44.24 -13.47 -23.71
CA LEU A 272 -45.08 -14.09 -22.67
C LEU A 272 -46.50 -13.51 -22.62
N GLU A 273 -46.66 -12.22 -22.91
CA GLU A 273 -47.96 -11.56 -22.98
C GLU A 273 -48.72 -11.97 -24.26
N GLU A 274 -48.00 -12.14 -25.38
CA GLU A 274 -48.58 -12.51 -26.68
C GLU A 274 -48.89 -14.02 -26.80
N ASN A 275 -48.17 -14.90 -26.09
CA ASN A 275 -48.28 -16.35 -26.28
C ASN A 275 -48.75 -17.11 -25.02
N PRO A 276 -50.02 -17.59 -25.00
CA PRO A 276 -50.59 -18.25 -23.82
C PRO A 276 -49.92 -19.57 -23.45
N ASP A 277 -49.28 -20.26 -24.39
CA ASP A 277 -48.54 -21.53 -24.14
C ASP A 277 -47.20 -21.31 -23.42
N MET A 278 -46.55 -20.16 -23.66
CA MET A 278 -45.32 -19.77 -22.97
C MET A 278 -45.61 -19.34 -21.53
N ARG A 279 -46.73 -18.64 -21.32
CA ARG A 279 -47.24 -18.29 -19.99
C ARG A 279 -47.54 -19.51 -19.13
N PHE A 280 -48.04 -20.59 -19.73
CA PHE A 280 -48.37 -21.83 -19.01
C PHE A 280 -47.14 -22.63 -18.56
N ASN A 281 -46.04 -22.57 -19.32
CA ASN A 281 -44.83 -23.34 -19.05
C ASN A 281 -43.81 -22.62 -18.14
N ILE A 282 -44.09 -21.39 -17.70
CA ILE A 282 -43.31 -20.72 -16.67
C ILE A 282 -43.83 -21.11 -15.30
N SER A 283 -42.96 -21.73 -14.51
CA SER A 283 -43.22 -22.06 -13.12
C SER A 283 -43.30 -20.77 -12.29
N LEU A 284 -44.52 -20.25 -12.10
CA LEU A 284 -44.80 -19.11 -11.23
C LEU A 284 -44.56 -19.42 -9.73
N TYR A 285 -44.54 -20.70 -9.37
CA TYR A 285 -44.46 -21.15 -7.99
C TYR A 285 -43.16 -21.91 -7.72
N ARG A 286 -42.56 -21.65 -6.55
CA ARG A 286 -41.31 -22.29 -6.09
C ARG A 286 -41.50 -23.79 -5.79
N ASN A 287 -42.74 -24.20 -5.53
CA ASN A 287 -43.12 -25.57 -5.21
C ASN A 287 -43.40 -26.39 -6.46
N ALA A 288 -42.56 -27.40 -6.73
CA ALA A 288 -42.70 -28.30 -7.89
C ALA A 288 -43.96 -29.20 -7.84
N GLU A 289 -44.65 -29.27 -6.71
CA GLU A 289 -45.86 -30.07 -6.52
C GLU A 289 -47.17 -29.28 -6.77
N TYR A 290 -47.08 -27.98 -7.06
CA TYR A 290 -48.26 -27.17 -7.36
C TYR A 290 -48.78 -27.48 -8.77
N GLN A 291 -49.87 -28.22 -8.88
CA GLN A 291 -50.62 -28.38 -10.13
C GLN A 291 -51.71 -27.30 -10.22
N PRO A 292 -51.69 -26.44 -11.25
CA PRO A 292 -52.79 -25.51 -11.50
C PRO A 292 -54.06 -26.32 -11.77
N SER A 293 -55.14 -26.07 -11.01
CA SER A 293 -56.44 -26.69 -11.27
C SER A 293 -56.97 -26.31 -12.66
N GLU A 294 -57.47 -27.29 -13.42
CA GLU A 294 -58.08 -27.16 -14.77
C GLU A 294 -59.40 -26.36 -14.80
N MET A 295 -59.48 -25.20 -14.14
CA MET A 295 -60.64 -24.29 -14.19
C MET A 295 -60.32 -22.89 -14.75
N ALA A 296 -59.13 -22.68 -15.32
CA ALA A 296 -58.78 -21.43 -16.00
C ALA A 296 -59.12 -21.42 -17.50
N SER A 297 -59.94 -22.35 -17.97
CA SER A 297 -60.55 -22.24 -19.31
C SER A 297 -62.01 -21.79 -19.15
N VAL A 298 -62.32 -20.64 -19.75
CA VAL A 298 -63.65 -20.08 -20.07
C VAL A 298 -64.43 -19.35 -18.98
N THR A 299 -63.99 -18.17 -18.55
CA THR A 299 -64.92 -17.05 -18.29
C THR A 299 -64.29 -15.71 -18.64
N ASP A 300 -64.98 -14.98 -19.51
CA ASP A 300 -64.74 -13.60 -19.93
C ASP A 300 -65.10 -12.67 -18.73
N GLY A 301 -64.11 -12.34 -17.92
CA GLY A 301 -64.28 -11.48 -16.74
C GLY A 301 -62.95 -11.13 -16.10
N ASP A 302 -62.68 -9.82 -15.97
CA ASP A 302 -61.47 -9.17 -15.51
C ASP A 302 -61.05 -9.48 -14.05
N GLU A 303 -60.81 -10.75 -13.70
CA GLU A 303 -60.27 -11.10 -12.39
C GLU A 303 -58.84 -11.62 -12.52
N LEU A 304 -57.89 -10.75 -12.19
CA LEU A 304 -56.46 -11.04 -12.14
C LEU A 304 -56.21 -12.24 -11.22
N PRO A 305 -55.27 -13.14 -11.57
CA PRO A 305 -54.90 -14.26 -10.71
C PRO A 305 -54.43 -13.73 -9.34
N SER A 306 -55.07 -14.19 -8.27
CA SER A 306 -54.73 -13.80 -6.90
C SER A 306 -53.64 -14.72 -6.35
N VAL A 307 -52.55 -14.13 -5.87
CA VAL A 307 -51.48 -14.86 -5.16
C VAL A 307 -51.94 -15.06 -3.71
N PRO A 308 -51.91 -16.30 -3.16
CA PRO A 308 -52.30 -16.59 -1.78
C PRO A 308 -51.47 -15.80 -0.77
N LEU A 309 -52.12 -15.36 0.33
CA LEU A 309 -51.49 -14.50 1.34
C LEU A 309 -50.29 -15.19 2.03
N GLU A 310 -50.31 -16.52 2.09
CA GLU A 310 -49.24 -17.32 2.68
C GLU A 310 -47.91 -17.21 1.91
N GLU A 311 -47.97 -16.94 0.60
CA GLU A 311 -46.80 -16.79 -0.26
C GLU A 311 -46.18 -15.39 -0.14
N LEU A 312 -47.00 -14.36 0.11
CA LEU A 312 -46.56 -12.99 0.39
C LEU A 312 -45.92 -12.82 1.78
N LEU A 313 -46.24 -13.71 2.72
CA LEU A 313 -45.76 -13.66 4.10
C LEU A 313 -44.48 -14.49 4.33
N ALA A 314 -43.99 -15.23 3.33
CA ALA A 314 -42.82 -16.09 3.47
C ALA A 314 -41.48 -15.34 3.57
N ASP A 315 -41.44 -14.06 3.14
CA ASP A 315 -40.25 -13.18 3.20
C ASP A 315 -40.31 -12.13 4.34
N LEU A 316 -41.32 -12.17 5.20
CA LEU A 316 -41.43 -11.29 6.38
C LEU A 316 -40.83 -11.98 7.62
N ASP A 317 -39.50 -11.95 7.73
CA ASP A 317 -38.80 -12.34 8.95
C ASP A 317 -38.79 -11.13 9.92
N LEU A 318 -39.80 -11.03 10.78
CA LEU A 318 -39.80 -10.08 11.90
C LEU A 318 -38.94 -10.66 13.02
N SER A 319 -37.62 -10.60 12.87
CA SER A 319 -36.73 -10.71 14.02
C SER A 319 -36.93 -9.46 14.88
N GLU A 320 -37.56 -9.63 16.03
CA GLU A 320 -37.65 -8.62 17.10
C GLU A 320 -36.23 -8.18 17.49
N ASP A 321 -35.82 -6.99 17.04
CA ASP A 321 -34.68 -6.30 17.64
C ASP A 321 -35.03 -6.02 19.11
N GLU A 322 -34.15 -6.47 20.01
CA GLU A 322 -34.27 -6.35 21.47
C GLU A 322 -34.37 -4.88 21.91
N ASP A 323 -35.57 -4.38 22.20
CA ASP A 323 -35.76 -3.23 23.08
C ASP A 323 -36.02 -3.74 24.51
N GLY A 324 -34.92 -3.88 25.26
CA GLY A 324 -34.92 -4.23 26.68
C GLY A 324 -35.60 -3.19 27.57
N GLU A 325 -36.40 -3.72 28.49
CA GLU A 325 -37.30 -3.09 29.46
C GLU A 325 -36.70 -2.00 30.38
N ASP A 326 -37.61 -1.08 30.73
CA ASP A 326 -37.86 -0.45 32.04
C ASP A 326 -36.84 0.49 32.71
N ASN A 327 -37.29 1.73 32.92
CA ASN A 327 -37.29 2.32 34.26
C ASN A 327 -38.34 3.44 34.39
N MET A 328 -39.49 3.11 35.00
CA MET A 328 -40.26 4.07 35.80
C MET A 328 -39.72 4.04 37.24
N MET A 329 -39.27 5.18 37.75
CA MET A 329 -39.35 5.48 39.19
C MET A 329 -39.74 6.95 39.38
N GLU A 330 -40.53 7.12 40.45
CA GLU A 330 -41.32 8.27 40.93
C GLU A 330 -40.69 9.67 40.85
#